data_AF-N0BAX8-F1
#
_entry.id   AF-N0BAX8-F1
#
_cell.length_a   1.000
_cell.length_b   1.000
_cell.length_c   1.000
_cell.angle_alpha   90.00
_cell.angle_beta   90.00
_cell.angle_gamma   90.00
#
_symmetry.space_group_name_H-M   'P 1'
#
loop_
_entity.id
_entity.type
_entity.pdbx_description
1 polymer ?
#
loop_
_entity_poly.entity_id
_entity_poly.type
_entity_poly.pdbx_seq_one_letter_code
_entity_poly.pdbx_strand_id
1 'polypeptide(L)'
;MTARVHSPAFPMLSDFGCPETGEEKPDRETELKSAFEDGYQQGLSDGHAEAQADAEVRLAEAETLFLERLNLERNAFRQECADVLAARLDGAVKLIERAIGERVATLLRPWLVEKLRERAMQDLEGAITRALVEGAKVHIEAPAEVLEHLRGRLANEAFQIGYSEATSPDIRAHIEDTAIEANIAAWISELEAAAT
;
A
#
# COMPACT_ATOMS: atom_id res chain seq x y z
N MET A 1 4.41 77.91 -91.79
CA MET A 1 5.67 78.20 -92.48
C MET A 1 6.33 76.88 -92.87
N THR A 2 6.76 76.78 -94.14
CA THR A 2 7.76 75.85 -94.76
C THR A 2 7.49 74.32 -94.68
N ALA A 3 7.15 73.60 -95.78
CA ALA A 3 7.95 73.20 -96.98
C ALA A 3 9.01 72.11 -96.65
N ARG A 4 9.28 71.02 -97.39
CA ARG A 4 8.87 70.37 -98.65
C ARG A 4 9.36 68.90 -98.57
N VAL A 5 8.55 67.89 -98.92
CA VAL A 5 8.62 66.99 -100.10
C VAL A 5 9.97 66.29 -100.35
N HIS A 6 9.97 64.96 -100.36
CA HIS A 6 10.38 64.14 -101.53
C HIS A 6 9.70 62.75 -101.52
N SER A 7 8.90 62.52 -102.56
CA SER A 7 8.50 61.22 -103.11
C SER A 7 9.46 60.91 -104.27
N PRO A 8 9.74 59.63 -104.60
CA PRO A 8 8.95 58.89 -105.61
C PRO A 8 8.80 57.40 -105.20
N ALA A 9 7.93 56.55 -105.73
CA ALA A 9 7.28 56.48 -107.03
C ALA A 9 5.96 55.70 -106.92
N PHE A 10 4.96 56.07 -107.73
CA PHE A 10 3.80 55.23 -108.05
C PHE A 10 4.21 54.18 -109.12
N PRO A 11 3.58 52.98 -109.14
CA PRO A 11 2.31 52.83 -109.87
C PRO A 11 1.30 51.98 -109.08
N MET A 12 0.15 52.54 -108.69
CA MET A 12 -1.15 52.36 -109.36
C MET A 12 -1.47 50.89 -109.73
N LEU A 13 -2.47 50.35 -109.00
CA LEU A 13 -3.30 49.16 -109.27
C LEU A 13 -2.65 47.78 -109.12
N SER A 14 -2.68 47.24 -107.89
CA SER A 14 -3.00 45.83 -107.64
C SER A 14 -3.57 45.66 -106.24
N ASP A 15 -4.68 44.94 -106.20
CA ASP A 15 -5.34 44.34 -105.04
C ASP A 15 -6.03 45.28 -104.04
N PHE A 16 -7.34 45.38 -104.22
CA PHE A 16 -8.27 45.27 -103.09
C PHE A 16 -8.09 43.89 -102.43
N GLY A 17 -6.93 43.69 -101.79
CA GLY A 17 -6.69 42.60 -100.87
C GLY A 17 -6.93 43.15 -99.48
N CYS A 18 -8.16 43.00 -98.98
CA CYS A 18 -8.35 42.97 -97.55
C CYS A 18 -7.41 41.87 -97.04
N PRO A 19 -6.40 42.13 -96.19
CA PRO A 19 -5.77 41.04 -95.49
C PRO A 19 -6.84 40.49 -94.55
N GLU A 20 -7.53 39.46 -95.01
CA GLU A 20 -8.11 38.40 -94.18
C GLU A 20 -6.95 37.78 -93.39
N THR A 21 -6.42 38.50 -92.41
CA THR A 21 -5.85 37.84 -91.23
C THR A 21 -7.06 37.44 -90.41
N GLY A 22 -7.49 36.19 -90.63
CA GLY A 22 -8.54 35.55 -89.86
C GLY A 22 -8.20 35.65 -88.38
N GLU A 23 -8.86 36.56 -87.68
CA GLU A 23 -9.14 36.37 -86.27
C GLU A 23 -10.14 35.21 -86.21
N GLU A 24 -9.61 33.99 -86.11
CA GLU A 24 -10.39 32.84 -85.64
C GLU A 24 -11.08 33.28 -84.34
N LYS A 25 -12.41 33.43 -84.40
CA LYS A 25 -13.18 33.63 -83.17
C LYS A 25 -12.91 32.40 -82.31
N PRO A 26 -12.35 32.56 -81.10
CA PRO A 26 -12.10 31.43 -80.23
C PRO A 26 -13.41 30.66 -80.05
N ASP A 27 -13.32 29.34 -80.17
CA ASP A 27 -14.45 28.45 -79.95
C ASP A 27 -14.80 28.46 -78.45
N ARG A 28 -15.57 29.48 -78.06
CA ARG A 28 -15.95 29.76 -76.68
C ARG A 28 -16.60 28.55 -76.00
N GLU A 29 -17.24 27.67 -76.76
CA GLU A 29 -17.88 26.48 -76.20
C GLU A 29 -16.85 25.46 -75.71
N THR A 30 -15.72 25.32 -76.40
CA THR A 30 -14.63 24.42 -76.00
C THR A 30 -13.86 24.98 -74.80
N GLU A 31 -13.61 26.28 -74.76
CA GLU A 31 -12.97 26.97 -73.61
C GLU A 31 -13.85 26.90 -72.34
N LEU A 32 -15.17 27.01 -72.48
CA LEU A 32 -16.09 26.87 -71.35
C LEU A 32 -16.14 25.44 -70.80
N LYS A 33 -16.08 24.43 -71.68
CA LYS A 33 -16.04 23.02 -71.26
C LYS A 33 -14.75 22.66 -70.55
N SER A 34 -13.60 23.13 -71.04
CA SER A 34 -12.32 22.91 -70.35
C SER A 34 -12.28 23.62 -69.01
N ALA A 35 -12.75 24.87 -68.93
CA ALA A 35 -12.80 25.60 -67.66
C ALA A 35 -13.75 24.94 -66.63
N PHE A 36 -14.86 24.34 -67.08
CA PHE A 36 -15.77 23.59 -66.21
C PHE A 36 -15.14 22.30 -65.70
N GLU A 37 -14.50 21.51 -66.56
CA GLU A 37 -13.83 20.28 -66.16
C GLU A 37 -12.65 20.57 -65.22
N ASP A 38 -11.84 21.58 -65.52
CA ASP A 38 -10.73 22.01 -64.66
C ASP A 38 -11.24 22.45 -63.27
N GLY A 39 -12.32 23.23 -63.22
CA GLY A 39 -12.95 23.64 -61.96
C GLY A 39 -13.58 22.48 -61.19
N TYR A 40 -14.14 21.49 -61.89
CA TYR A 40 -14.70 20.29 -61.28
C TYR A 40 -13.61 19.39 -60.68
N GLN A 41 -12.51 19.16 -61.42
CA GLN A 41 -11.36 18.41 -60.94
C GLN A 41 -10.68 19.12 -59.75
N GLN A 42 -10.53 20.44 -59.83
CA GLN A 42 -9.99 21.25 -58.74
C GLN A 42 -10.89 21.19 -57.49
N GLY A 43 -12.22 21.29 -57.65
CA GLY A 43 -13.16 21.16 -56.54
C GLY A 43 -13.13 19.77 -55.89
N LEU A 44 -12.97 18.70 -56.69
CA LEU A 44 -12.80 17.35 -56.17
C LEU A 44 -11.48 17.19 -55.41
N SER A 45 -10.36 17.70 -55.95
CA SER A 45 -9.07 17.62 -55.25
C SER A 45 -9.08 18.41 -53.95
N ASP A 46 -9.68 19.61 -53.96
CA ASP A 46 -9.76 20.48 -52.78
C ASP A 46 -10.67 19.85 -51.71
N GLY A 47 -11.83 19.30 -52.11
CA GLY A 47 -12.72 18.58 -51.20
C GLY A 47 -12.10 17.31 -50.62
N HIS A 48 -11.32 16.55 -51.42
CA HIS A 48 -10.57 15.41 -50.91
C HIS A 48 -9.47 15.81 -49.93
N ALA A 49 -8.74 16.89 -50.22
CA ALA A 49 -7.70 17.41 -49.33
C ALA A 49 -8.28 17.91 -48.01
N GLU A 50 -9.40 18.63 -48.03
CA GLU A 50 -10.10 19.10 -46.82
C GLU A 50 -10.64 17.92 -46.01
N ALA A 51 -11.29 16.94 -46.64
CA ALA A 51 -11.80 15.75 -45.96
C ALA A 51 -10.68 14.91 -45.34
N GLN A 52 -9.52 14.83 -45.98
CA GLN A 52 -8.36 14.14 -45.43
C GLN A 52 -7.77 14.90 -44.24
N ALA A 53 -7.63 16.22 -44.34
CA ALA A 53 -7.14 17.05 -43.23
C ALA A 53 -8.06 16.94 -42.01
N ASP A 54 -9.38 17.00 -42.21
CA ASP A 54 -10.37 16.81 -41.14
C ASP A 54 -10.29 15.41 -40.53
N ALA A 55 -10.10 14.38 -41.34
CA ALA A 55 -9.95 13.01 -40.85
C ALA A 55 -8.67 12.85 -40.00
N GLU A 56 -7.56 13.43 -40.43
CA GLU A 56 -6.28 13.42 -39.69
C GLU A 56 -6.39 14.16 -38.36
N VAL A 57 -7.04 15.33 -38.32
CA VAL A 57 -7.31 16.08 -37.08
C VAL A 57 -8.16 15.23 -36.13
N ARG A 58 -9.27 14.66 -36.61
CA ARG A 58 -10.16 13.83 -35.78
C ARG A 58 -9.48 12.57 -35.26
N LEU A 59 -8.59 11.96 -36.06
CA LEU A 59 -7.79 10.82 -35.62
C LEU A 59 -6.82 11.22 -34.51
N ALA A 60 -6.08 12.32 -34.69
CA ALA A 60 -5.14 12.82 -33.69
C ALA A 60 -5.86 13.18 -32.37
N GLU A 61 -7.03 13.80 -32.43
CA GLU A 61 -7.87 14.07 -31.24
C GLU A 61 -8.33 12.78 -30.57
N ALA A 62 -8.77 11.78 -31.35
CA ALA A 62 -9.19 10.50 -30.80
C ALA A 62 -8.03 9.75 -30.12
N GLU A 63 -6.84 9.78 -30.73
CA GLU A 63 -5.63 9.16 -30.17
C GLU A 63 -5.20 9.82 -28.86
N THR A 64 -5.20 11.16 -28.79
CA THR A 64 -4.84 11.87 -27.57
C THR A 64 -5.81 11.54 -26.44
N LEU A 65 -7.12 11.61 -26.69
CA LEU A 65 -8.16 11.26 -25.70
C LEU A 65 -8.06 9.80 -25.26
N PHE A 66 -7.75 8.88 -26.18
CA PHE A 66 -7.57 7.47 -25.86
C PHE A 66 -6.36 7.25 -24.94
N LEU A 67 -5.22 7.87 -25.27
CA LEU A 67 -4.00 7.77 -24.46
C LEU A 67 -4.19 8.39 -23.07
N GLU A 68 -4.91 9.49 -22.96
CA GLU A 68 -5.26 10.11 -21.67
C GLU A 68 -6.10 9.16 -20.81
N ARG A 69 -7.17 8.59 -21.38
CA ARG A 69 -8.03 7.63 -20.68
C ARG A 69 -7.26 6.39 -20.24
N LEU A 70 -6.45 5.82 -21.14
CA LEU A 70 -5.63 4.65 -20.84
C LEU A 70 -4.63 4.93 -19.70
N ASN A 71 -4.02 6.12 -19.69
CA ASN A 71 -3.11 6.50 -18.61
C ASN A 71 -3.83 6.69 -17.29
N LEU A 72 -5.02 7.30 -17.29
CA LEU A 72 -5.85 7.46 -16.10
C LEU A 72 -6.25 6.10 -15.52
N GLU A 73 -6.79 5.21 -16.34
CA GLU A 73 -7.16 3.85 -15.93
C GLU A 73 -5.96 3.05 -15.42
N ARG A 74 -4.82 3.13 -16.11
CA ARG A 74 -3.60 2.44 -15.68
C ARG A 74 -3.11 2.95 -14.33
N ASN A 75 -3.17 4.26 -14.10
CA ASN A 75 -2.76 4.86 -12.83
C ASN A 75 -3.74 4.47 -11.71
N ALA A 76 -5.04 4.49 -11.96
CA ALA A 76 -6.04 4.04 -11.01
C ALA A 76 -5.84 2.56 -10.63
N PHE A 77 -5.67 1.68 -11.63
CA PHE A 77 -5.41 0.26 -11.41
C PHE A 77 -4.12 0.02 -10.62
N ARG A 78 -3.04 0.75 -10.94
CA ARG A 78 -1.78 0.67 -10.18
C ARG A 78 -1.97 1.06 -8.73
N GLN A 79 -2.74 2.12 -8.47
CA GLN A 79 -3.00 2.57 -7.12
C GLN A 79 -3.83 1.55 -6.34
N GLU A 80 -4.89 1.01 -6.94
CA GLU A 80 -5.70 -0.05 -6.33
C GLU A 80 -4.85 -1.29 -6.01
N CYS A 81 -3.99 -1.71 -6.95
CA CYS A 81 -3.09 -2.84 -6.73
C CYS A 81 -2.10 -2.57 -5.59
N ALA A 82 -1.56 -1.35 -5.51
CA ALA A 82 -0.65 -0.94 -4.45
C ALA A 82 -1.36 -0.94 -3.09
N ASP A 83 -2.57 -0.41 -3.01
CA ASP A 83 -3.37 -0.36 -1.78
C ASP A 83 -3.75 -1.77 -1.30
N VAL A 84 -4.19 -2.65 -2.21
CA VAL A 84 -4.50 -4.05 -1.89
C VAL A 84 -3.25 -4.79 -1.41
N LEU A 85 -2.10 -4.59 -2.07
CA LEU A 85 -0.85 -5.23 -1.66
C LEU A 85 -0.38 -4.72 -0.30
N ALA A 86 -0.46 -3.41 -0.05
CA ALA A 86 -0.10 -2.81 1.23
C ALA A 86 -0.97 -3.35 2.37
N ALA A 87 -2.30 -3.39 2.18
CA ALA A 87 -3.22 -3.93 3.17
C ALA A 87 -2.96 -5.43 3.46
N ARG A 88 -2.66 -6.23 2.42
CA ARG A 88 -2.32 -7.65 2.60
C ARG A 88 -1.00 -7.84 3.33
N LEU A 89 0.00 -7.03 3.02
CA LEU A 89 1.31 -7.11 3.65
C LEU A 89 1.21 -6.73 5.13
N ASP A 90 0.53 -5.63 5.45
CA ASP A 90 0.28 -5.20 6.84
C ASP A 90 -0.48 -6.29 7.63
N GLY A 91 -1.52 -6.87 7.02
CA GLY A 91 -2.24 -8.00 7.62
C GLY A 91 -1.35 -9.22 7.86
N ALA A 92 -0.49 -9.58 6.91
CA ALA A 92 0.43 -10.70 7.04
C ALA A 92 1.46 -10.47 8.15
N VAL A 93 2.03 -9.26 8.25
CA VAL A 93 2.98 -8.89 9.30
C VAL A 93 2.32 -9.00 10.68
N LYS A 94 1.11 -8.44 10.86
CA LYS A 94 0.37 -8.55 12.12
C LYS A 94 0.05 -9.99 12.52
N LEU A 95 -0.28 -10.85 11.55
CA LEU A 95 -0.47 -12.27 11.81
C LEU A 95 0.82 -12.96 12.27
N ILE A 96 1.96 -12.64 11.66
CA ILE A 96 3.26 -13.17 12.06
C ILE A 96 3.63 -12.68 13.45
N GLU A 97 3.48 -11.38 13.73
CA GLU A 97 3.73 -10.80 15.05
C GLU A 97 2.90 -11.48 16.14
N ARG A 98 1.60 -11.68 15.89
CA ARG A 98 0.73 -12.38 16.84
C ARG A 98 1.14 -13.83 17.05
N ALA A 99 1.43 -14.57 15.97
CA ALA A 99 1.85 -15.95 16.06
C ALA A 99 3.19 -16.11 16.80
N ILE A 100 4.14 -15.19 16.58
CA ILE A 100 5.41 -15.16 17.32
C ILE A 100 5.14 -14.84 18.79
N GLY A 101 4.34 -13.82 19.10
CA GLY A 101 3.98 -13.44 20.46
C GLY A 101 3.35 -14.61 21.23
N GLU A 102 2.34 -15.26 20.66
CA GLU A 102 1.68 -16.44 21.22
C GLU A 102 2.67 -17.58 21.47
N ARG A 103 3.55 -17.86 20.49
CA ARG A 103 4.54 -18.95 20.60
C ARG A 103 5.60 -18.66 21.64
N VAL A 104 6.10 -17.43 21.71
CA VAL A 104 7.07 -16.98 22.71
C VAL A 104 6.45 -17.01 24.10
N ALA A 105 5.22 -16.52 24.27
CA ALA A 105 4.50 -16.59 25.55
C ALA A 105 4.33 -18.04 26.01
N THR A 106 3.96 -18.94 25.10
CA THR A 106 3.80 -20.37 25.40
C THR A 106 5.13 -21.01 25.82
N LEU A 107 6.24 -20.64 25.17
CA LEU A 107 7.57 -21.16 25.50
C LEU A 107 8.13 -20.59 26.81
N LEU A 108 7.87 -19.31 27.10
CA LEU A 108 8.40 -18.64 28.29
C LEU A 108 7.55 -18.88 29.55
N ARG A 109 6.26 -19.20 29.41
CA ARG A 109 5.34 -19.42 30.54
C ARG A 109 5.87 -20.43 31.57
N PRO A 110 6.30 -21.65 31.19
CA PRO A 110 6.78 -22.63 32.18
C PRO A 110 8.01 -22.13 32.94
N TRP A 111 8.91 -21.42 32.25
CA TRP A 111 10.12 -20.89 32.86
C TRP A 111 9.82 -19.73 33.83
N LEU A 112 8.90 -18.83 33.45
CA LEU A 112 8.46 -17.72 34.32
C LEU A 112 7.76 -18.24 35.57
N VAL A 113 6.86 -19.23 35.43
CA VAL A 113 6.17 -19.85 36.56
C VAL A 113 7.18 -20.53 37.48
N GLU A 114 8.15 -21.27 36.94
CA GLU A 114 9.19 -21.92 37.74
C GLU A 114 10.04 -20.91 38.51
N LYS A 115 10.50 -19.84 37.84
CA LYS A 115 11.32 -18.81 38.49
C LYS A 115 10.56 -17.98 39.51
N LEU A 116 9.29 -17.71 39.26
CA LEU A 116 8.44 -17.04 40.24
C LEU A 116 8.20 -17.95 41.47
N ARG A 117 7.98 -19.25 41.26
CA ARG A 117 7.84 -20.24 42.33
C ARG A 117 9.12 -20.33 43.17
N GLU A 118 10.28 -20.47 42.52
CA GLU A 118 11.59 -20.47 43.21
C GLU A 118 11.77 -19.20 44.04
N ARG A 119 11.41 -18.04 43.49
CA ARG A 119 11.55 -16.75 44.17
C ARG A 119 10.60 -16.63 45.37
N ALA A 120 9.33 -16.97 45.20
CA ALA A 120 8.33 -16.95 46.27
C ALA A 120 8.76 -17.88 47.43
N MET A 121 9.32 -19.04 47.11
CA MET A 121 9.86 -19.97 48.11
C MET A 121 11.05 -19.37 48.87
N GLN A 122 11.98 -18.73 48.17
CA GLN A 122 13.12 -18.04 48.81
C GLN A 122 12.68 -16.88 49.71
N ASP A 123 11.72 -16.08 49.26
CA ASP A 123 11.20 -14.96 50.04
C ASP A 123 10.45 -15.45 51.28
N LEU A 124 9.69 -16.55 51.17
CA LEU A 124 9.01 -17.20 52.29
C LEU A 124 10.02 -17.76 53.31
N GLU A 125 11.04 -18.49 52.85
CA GLU A 125 12.12 -18.99 53.72
C GLU A 125 12.84 -17.84 54.45
N GLY A 126 13.11 -16.74 53.76
CA GLY A 126 13.73 -15.55 54.35
C GLY A 126 12.83 -14.83 55.36
N ALA A 127 11.50 -14.81 55.14
CA ALA A 127 10.53 -14.29 56.11
C ALA A 127 10.47 -15.17 57.37
N ILE A 128 10.38 -16.49 57.20
CA ILE A 128 10.35 -17.46 58.30
C ILE A 128 11.64 -17.40 59.12
N THR A 129 12.81 -17.39 58.46
CA THR A 129 14.11 -17.34 59.15
C THR A 129 14.24 -16.08 60.00
N ARG A 130 13.80 -14.92 59.48
CA ARG A 130 13.81 -13.67 60.26
C ARG A 130 12.91 -13.73 61.48
N ALA A 131 11.69 -14.23 61.32
CA ALA A 131 10.75 -14.39 62.43
C ALA A 131 11.27 -15.34 63.52
N LEU A 132 11.95 -16.41 63.14
CA LEU A 132 12.58 -17.34 64.09
C LEU A 132 13.73 -16.71 64.86
N VAL A 133 14.58 -15.92 64.19
CA VAL A 133 15.65 -15.15 64.87
C VAL A 133 15.07 -14.14 65.88
N GLU A 134 13.88 -13.60 65.60
CA GLU A 134 13.13 -12.71 66.49
C GLU A 134 12.39 -13.48 67.61
N GLY A 135 12.41 -14.81 67.60
CA GLY A 135 11.85 -15.69 68.63
C GLY A 135 10.36 -16.00 68.47
N ALA A 136 9.77 -15.68 67.32
CA ALA A 136 8.36 -15.87 67.03
C ALA A 136 8.03 -17.35 66.74
N LYS A 137 6.84 -17.79 67.17
CA LYS A 137 6.31 -19.11 66.80
C LYS A 137 5.70 -19.07 65.40
N VAL A 138 6.13 -19.99 64.55
CA VAL A 138 5.70 -20.10 63.15
C VAL A 138 4.92 -21.40 62.94
N HIS A 139 3.73 -21.34 62.35
CA HIS A 139 2.98 -22.51 61.88
C HIS A 139 2.84 -22.46 60.36
N ILE A 140 3.26 -23.53 59.68
CA ILE A 140 3.29 -23.60 58.22
C ILE A 140 2.31 -24.65 57.74
N GLU A 141 1.33 -24.23 56.93
CA GLU A 141 0.41 -25.11 56.21
C GLU A 141 0.82 -25.16 54.73
N ALA A 142 1.18 -26.33 54.22
CA ALA A 142 1.57 -26.50 52.83
C ALA A 142 1.35 -27.94 52.35
N PRO A 143 1.35 -28.20 51.03
CA PRO A 143 1.38 -29.57 50.49
C PRO A 143 2.59 -30.36 50.98
N ALA A 144 2.43 -31.70 51.10
CA ALA A 144 3.46 -32.59 51.62
C ALA A 144 4.85 -32.42 50.96
N GLU A 145 4.87 -32.23 49.63
CA GLU A 145 6.12 -32.03 48.86
C GLU A 145 6.89 -30.77 49.28
N VAL A 146 6.17 -29.69 49.62
CA VAL A 146 6.74 -28.40 50.03
C VAL A 146 7.22 -28.48 51.47
N LEU A 147 6.47 -29.14 52.34
CA LEU A 147 6.84 -29.36 53.75
C LEU A 147 8.14 -30.16 53.87
N GLU A 148 8.32 -31.21 53.07
CA GLU A 148 9.58 -31.97 53.02
C GLU A 148 10.76 -31.09 52.59
N HIS A 149 10.57 -30.23 51.58
CA HIS A 149 11.60 -29.30 51.14
C HIS A 149 11.98 -28.27 52.22
N LEU A 150 10.99 -27.71 52.93
CA LEU A 150 11.20 -26.74 54.01
C LEU A 150 11.86 -27.38 55.23
N ARG A 151 11.45 -28.59 55.63
CA ARG A 151 12.05 -29.35 56.73
C ARG A 151 13.53 -29.67 56.48
N GLY A 152 13.93 -29.87 55.22
CA GLY A 152 15.33 -30.09 54.85
C GLY A 152 16.20 -28.84 54.89
N ARG A 153 15.62 -27.64 54.75
CA ARG A 153 16.35 -26.36 54.63
C ARG A 153 16.34 -25.51 55.90
N LEU A 154 15.26 -25.57 56.68
CA LEU A 154 15.16 -24.89 57.96
C LEU A 154 15.77 -25.80 59.04
N ALA A 155 16.93 -25.42 59.57
CA ALA A 155 17.60 -26.17 60.63
C ALA A 155 16.70 -26.28 61.87
N ASN A 156 16.75 -27.43 62.54
CA ASN A 156 15.95 -27.88 63.69
C ASN A 156 15.88 -26.91 64.90
N GLU A 157 15.27 -25.73 64.76
CA GLU A 157 14.68 -24.99 65.88
C GLU A 157 13.27 -25.56 66.17
N ALA A 158 13.22 -26.88 66.32
CA ALA A 158 12.01 -27.72 66.26
C ALA A 158 10.92 -27.39 67.30
N PHE A 159 11.18 -26.46 68.23
CA PHE A 159 10.21 -26.02 69.23
C PHE A 159 9.43 -24.76 68.84
N GLN A 160 9.86 -24.02 67.82
CA GLN A 160 9.21 -22.79 67.38
C GLN A 160 8.46 -22.94 66.04
N ILE A 161 8.65 -24.06 65.32
CA ILE A 161 8.02 -24.31 64.02
C ILE A 161 7.04 -25.48 64.09
N GLY A 162 5.75 -25.22 63.84
CA GLY A 162 4.73 -26.23 63.59
C GLY A 162 4.47 -26.40 62.10
N TYR A 163 4.17 -27.62 61.67
CA TYR A 163 3.85 -27.94 60.27
C TYR A 163 2.53 -28.69 60.19
N SER A 164 1.64 -28.33 59.28
CA SER A 164 0.41 -29.04 58.96
C SER A 164 0.28 -29.24 57.45
N GLU A 165 -0.22 -30.41 57.04
CA GLU A 165 -0.41 -30.70 55.62
C GLU A 165 -1.72 -30.07 55.13
N ALA A 166 -1.63 -29.30 54.04
CA ALA A 166 -2.79 -28.71 53.37
C ALA A 166 -3.01 -29.36 52.00
N THR A 167 -4.27 -29.59 51.63
CA THR A 167 -4.66 -30.10 50.31
C THR A 167 -4.66 -29.01 49.24
N SER A 168 -4.51 -27.73 49.63
CA SER A 168 -4.45 -26.60 48.70
C SER A 168 -3.03 -26.37 48.16
N PRO A 169 -2.86 -25.94 46.90
CA PRO A 169 -1.55 -25.60 46.32
C PRO A 169 -0.90 -24.36 46.94
N ASP A 170 -1.65 -23.57 47.72
CA ASP A 170 -1.16 -22.36 48.39
C ASP A 170 -0.49 -22.66 49.73
N ILE A 171 0.49 -21.81 50.09
CA ILE A 171 1.28 -21.93 51.31
C ILE A 171 0.84 -20.86 52.30
N ARG A 172 0.49 -21.25 53.53
CA ARG A 172 0.16 -20.34 54.63
C ARG A 172 1.20 -20.45 55.74
N ALA A 173 1.78 -19.33 56.15
CA ALA A 173 2.65 -19.25 57.32
C ALA A 173 2.02 -18.30 58.34
N HIS A 174 1.67 -18.83 59.51
CA HIS A 174 1.19 -18.04 60.65
C HIS A 174 2.37 -17.76 61.58
N ILE A 175 2.69 -16.49 61.79
CA ILE A 175 3.75 -16.03 62.68
C ILE A 175 3.05 -15.28 63.82
N GLU A 176 2.87 -15.94 64.97
CA GLU A 176 2.08 -15.43 66.11
C GLU A 176 0.69 -14.91 65.67
N ASP A 177 0.44 -13.60 65.72
CA ASP A 177 -0.82 -12.96 65.30
C ASP A 177 -0.84 -12.51 63.82
N THR A 178 0.25 -12.70 63.07
CA THR A 178 0.37 -12.29 61.66
C THR A 178 0.31 -13.49 60.72
N ALA A 179 -0.71 -13.54 59.86
CA ALA A 179 -0.78 -14.53 58.78
C ALA A 179 -0.10 -13.99 57.52
N ILE A 180 0.89 -14.72 57.01
CA ILE A 180 1.50 -14.50 55.69
C ILE A 180 0.97 -15.59 54.76
N GLU A 181 0.19 -15.20 53.76
CA GLU A 181 -0.31 -16.10 52.72
C GLU A 181 0.49 -15.89 51.43
N ALA A 182 1.12 -16.96 50.95
CA ALA A 182 1.72 -16.99 49.61
C ALA A 182 0.73 -17.68 48.67
N ASN A 183 -0.15 -16.88 48.06
CA ASN A 183 -1.18 -17.35 47.12
C ASN A 183 -0.60 -17.49 45.71
N ILE A 184 0.22 -18.53 45.53
CA ILE A 184 0.90 -18.82 44.27
C ILE A 184 -0.14 -19.16 43.18
N ALA A 185 -1.28 -19.77 43.55
CA ALA A 185 -2.34 -20.11 42.61
C ALA A 185 -3.05 -18.87 42.04
N ALA A 186 -3.36 -17.87 42.87
CA ALA A 186 -3.95 -16.61 42.41
C ALA A 186 -3.03 -15.87 41.43
N TRP A 187 -1.73 -15.88 41.69
CA TRP A 187 -0.76 -15.22 40.81
C TRP A 187 -0.55 -15.95 39.48
N ILE A 188 -0.55 -17.28 39.50
CA ILE A 188 -0.57 -18.08 38.26
C ILE A 188 -1.84 -17.79 37.46
N SER A 189 -2.99 -17.71 38.13
CA SER A 189 -4.28 -17.38 37.49
C SER A 189 -4.29 -15.95 36.91
N GLU A 190 -3.70 -14.97 37.59
CA GLU A 190 -3.54 -13.60 37.07
C GLU A 190 -2.59 -13.55 35.85
N LEU A 191 -1.50 -14.32 35.89
CA LEU A 191 -0.56 -14.44 34.76
C LEU A 191 -1.19 -15.16 33.56
N GLU A 192 -2.08 -16.12 33.80
CA GLU A 192 -2.89 -16.78 32.77
C GLU A 192 -3.90 -15.82 32.15
N ALA A 193 -4.60 -15.04 32.97
CA ALA A 193 -5.57 -14.05 32.51
C ALA A 193 -4.91 -12.93 31.69
N ALA A 194 -3.71 -12.47 32.06
CA ALA A 194 -2.99 -11.41 31.34
C ALA A 194 -2.36 -11.87 30.01
N ALA A 195 -2.25 -13.18 29.80
CA ALA A 195 -1.65 -13.77 28.60
C ALA A 195 -2.69 -14.29 27.58
N THR A 196 -3.98 -14.02 27.83
CA THR A 196 -5.11 -14.29 26.92
C THR A 196 -5.50 -13.00 26.21
#